data_AF-A0A3D5KPA2-F1
#
_entry.id   AF-A0A3D5KPA2-F1
#
_cell.length_a   1.000
_cell.length_b   1.000
_cell.length_c   1.000
_cell.angle_alpha   90.00
_cell.angle_beta   90.00
_cell.angle_gamma   90.00
#
_symmetry.space_group_name_H-M   'P 1'
#
loop_
_entity.id
_entity.type
_entity.pdbx_description
1 polymer ?
#
loop_
_entity_poly.entity_id
_entity_poly.type
_entity_poly.pdbx_seq_one_letter_code
_entity_poly.pdbx_strand_id
1 'polypeptide(L)'
;MKHLLIFLLIPMMSFAQQGNEPRIQEGQFTFDTDKPFKLLTLDEKVDAPVVSKKKKRKKKVFYGIKTKKGFTRKGYGDKMTLELFYVLKKRDEKFTGFARDIFWYDYKRAEIRKTTTFDPKKGVLLHGPYKKMLGDIVLEEGIFYKGTKHGRWMTYNVQDLVQNKSKYYKGWPKESYVTYYDPNERKHLKEVTPVEYDEKNGYYYMLFEDRRAAVQ
;
A
#
# COMPACT_ATOMS: atom_id res chain seq x y z
N MET A 1 23.62 -76.18 40.85
CA MET A 1 23.46 -76.84 42.16
C MET A 1 23.56 -75.79 43.26
N LYS A 2 22.64 -75.85 44.24
CA LYS A 2 22.69 -75.24 45.60
C LYS A 2 22.42 -73.72 45.66
N HIS A 3 21.23 -73.33 46.11
CA HIS A 3 20.89 -72.86 47.48
C HIS A 3 21.56 -71.52 47.81
N LEU A 4 20.84 -70.39 47.78
CA LEU A 4 19.86 -69.90 48.75
C LEU A 4 20.50 -69.30 50.02
N LEU A 5 20.12 -68.04 50.27
CA LEU A 5 20.00 -67.33 51.55
C LEU A 5 21.17 -66.44 52.05
N ILE A 6 20.75 -65.22 52.44
CA ILE A 6 21.28 -64.33 53.49
C ILE A 6 22.46 -63.42 53.09
N PHE A 7 22.19 -62.11 52.92
CA PHE A 7 22.50 -61.15 53.98
C PHE A 7 21.73 -59.84 53.82
N LEU A 8 21.18 -59.43 54.95
CA LEU A 8 20.42 -58.24 55.25
C LEU A 8 21.38 -57.05 55.44
N LEU A 9 20.98 -55.86 54.93
CA LEU A 9 21.24 -54.49 55.44
C LEU A 9 22.50 -54.27 56.33
N ILE A 10 23.44 -53.35 56.05
CA ILE A 10 23.35 -51.87 55.97
C ILE A 10 24.65 -51.34 55.31
N PRO A 11 24.62 -50.23 54.54
CA PRO A 11 25.61 -49.20 54.78
C PRO A 11 25.02 -47.78 54.87
N MET A 12 25.45 -47.11 55.95
CA MET A 12 25.71 -45.67 56.11
C MET A 12 24.68 -44.67 55.57
N MET A 13 23.97 -44.06 56.52
CA MET A 13 23.57 -42.66 56.39
C MET A 13 24.81 -41.78 56.21
N SER A 14 24.81 -40.98 55.14
CA SER A 14 25.42 -39.64 55.13
C SER A 14 24.68 -38.78 54.11
N PHE A 15 23.86 -37.88 54.67
CA PHE A 15 23.40 -36.58 54.20
C PHE A 15 22.88 -36.40 52.77
N ALA A 16 21.58 -36.09 52.74
CA ALA A 16 20.79 -35.65 51.61
C ALA A 16 21.40 -34.45 50.88
N GLN A 17 21.57 -34.60 49.56
CA GLN A 17 21.69 -33.49 48.64
C GLN A 17 20.50 -33.56 47.70
N GLN A 18 19.40 -32.91 48.08
CA GLN A 18 18.29 -32.65 47.17
C GLN A 18 18.29 -31.16 46.89
N GLY A 19 18.83 -30.82 45.72
CA GLY A 19 18.91 -29.45 45.23
C GLY A 19 17.53 -28.81 45.25
N ASN A 20 17.41 -27.73 46.02
CA ASN A 20 16.23 -26.90 46.04
C ASN A 20 16.42 -25.86 44.93
N GLU A 21 15.79 -26.05 43.77
CA GLU A 21 15.69 -24.97 42.80
C GLU A 21 14.83 -23.84 43.38
N PRO A 22 15.23 -22.56 43.25
CA PRO A 22 14.42 -21.46 43.74
C PRO A 22 13.14 -21.38 42.90
N ARG A 23 12.01 -21.66 43.54
CA ARG A 23 10.67 -21.42 43.01
C ARG A 23 10.49 -19.91 42.84
N ILE A 24 10.69 -19.40 41.63
CA ILE A 24 10.38 -18.01 41.29
C ILE A 24 8.85 -17.87 41.35
N GLN A 25 8.33 -17.14 42.33
CA GLN A 25 6.97 -16.63 42.29
C GLN A 25 6.96 -15.39 41.41
N GLU A 26 6.23 -15.45 40.30
CA GLU A 26 6.01 -14.30 39.44
C GLU A 26 5.24 -13.22 40.22
N GLY A 27 5.80 -12.01 40.32
CA GLY A 27 5.05 -10.83 40.76
C GLY A 27 5.65 -10.00 41.89
N GLN A 28 6.86 -10.28 42.39
CA GLN A 28 7.50 -9.43 43.42
C GLN A 28 8.60 -8.58 42.80
N PHE A 29 8.22 -7.42 42.27
CA PHE A 29 9.15 -6.35 41.95
C PHE A 29 9.35 -5.52 43.23
N THR A 30 10.31 -5.90 44.08
CA THR A 30 10.67 -5.09 45.24
C THR A 30 11.68 -4.03 44.83
N PHE A 31 11.23 -2.78 44.70
CA PHE A 31 12.13 -1.62 44.63
C PHE A 31 12.48 -1.23 46.07
N ASP A 32 13.70 -1.52 46.50
CA ASP A 32 14.25 -0.93 47.73
C ASP A 32 14.58 0.54 47.45
N THR A 33 13.76 1.46 47.95
CA THR A 33 14.04 2.89 47.93
C THR A 33 13.50 3.55 49.20
N ASP A 34 14.40 4.09 50.02
CA ASP A 34 14.12 4.63 51.37
C ASP A 34 13.43 6.02 51.39
N LYS A 35 12.65 6.38 50.37
CA LYS A 35 11.96 7.68 50.34
C LYS A 35 10.45 7.50 50.18
N PRO A 36 9.63 8.02 51.11
CA PRO A 36 8.19 7.86 51.03
C PRO A 36 7.66 8.63 49.81
N PHE A 37 6.98 7.92 48.92
CA PHE A 37 6.35 8.51 47.75
C PHE A 37 5.23 9.44 48.20
N LYS A 38 5.32 10.72 47.81
CA LYS A 38 4.23 11.67 48.03
C LYS A 38 3.16 11.37 46.99
N LEU A 39 2.07 10.73 47.43
CA LEU A 39 0.89 10.48 46.60
C LEU A 39 0.31 11.84 46.20
N LEU A 40 0.57 12.27 44.97
CA LEU A 40 -0.10 13.43 44.39
C LEU A 40 -1.57 13.03 44.23
N THR A 41 -2.42 13.50 45.14
CA THR A 41 -3.88 13.44 44.97
C THR A 41 -4.20 14.21 43.70
N LEU A 42 -4.44 13.45 42.63
CA LEU A 42 -4.93 13.94 41.36
C LEU A 42 -6.30 14.55 41.65
N ASP A 43 -6.35 15.87 41.79
CA ASP A 43 -7.59 16.59 41.90
C ASP A 43 -8.51 16.19 40.74
N GLU A 44 -9.69 15.76 41.14
CA GLU A 44 -10.75 15.15 40.37
C GLU A 44 -11.37 16.17 39.42
N LYS A 45 -10.66 16.50 38.34
CA LYS A 45 -11.24 17.01 37.10
C LYS A 45 -10.60 16.23 35.96
N VAL A 46 -11.00 14.97 35.84
CA VAL A 46 -10.86 14.24 34.59
C VAL A 46 -11.81 14.93 33.61
N ASP A 47 -11.31 15.97 32.95
CA ASP A 47 -11.96 16.52 31.76
C ASP A 47 -12.11 15.34 30.80
N ALA A 48 -13.33 14.83 30.69
CA ALA A 48 -13.65 13.72 29.79
C ALA A 48 -13.05 14.07 28.42
N PRO A 49 -12.21 13.20 27.83
CA PRO A 49 -11.51 13.56 26.61
C PRO A 49 -12.54 13.98 25.58
N VAL A 50 -12.49 15.24 25.15
CA VAL A 50 -13.44 15.80 24.19
C VAL A 50 -13.34 14.96 22.93
N VAL A 51 -14.27 14.01 22.77
CA VAL A 51 -14.32 13.11 21.61
C VAL A 51 -14.76 13.94 20.42
N SER A 52 -13.80 14.61 19.79
CA SER A 52 -14.04 15.33 18.56
C SER A 52 -14.54 14.34 17.50
N LYS A 53 -15.79 14.53 17.06
CA LYS A 53 -16.39 13.69 16.03
C LYS A 53 -15.53 13.81 14.76
N LYS A 54 -14.81 12.74 14.41
CA LYS A 54 -14.01 12.67 13.18
C LYS A 54 -14.89 13.03 11.99
N LYS A 55 -14.52 14.08 11.24
CA LYS A 55 -15.26 14.52 10.05
C LYS A 55 -15.34 13.37 9.05
N LYS A 56 -16.55 13.05 8.57
CA LYS A 56 -16.76 12.00 7.56
C LYS A 56 -15.97 12.37 6.29
N ARG A 57 -15.20 11.42 5.74
CA ARG A 57 -14.44 11.63 4.50
C ARG A 57 -15.40 12.00 3.36
N LYS A 58 -15.07 13.05 2.61
CA LYS A 58 -15.86 13.49 1.45
C LYS A 58 -15.93 12.36 0.41
N LYS A 59 -17.14 12.00 -0.01
CA LYS A 59 -17.37 11.00 -1.08
C LYS A 59 -16.91 11.59 -2.41
N LYS A 60 -16.34 10.77 -3.31
CA LYS A 60 -15.93 11.18 -4.68
C LYS A 60 -14.97 12.37 -4.72
N VAL A 61 -14.14 12.50 -3.68
CA VAL A 61 -13.04 13.46 -3.64
C VAL A 61 -11.79 12.67 -3.32
N PHE A 62 -10.89 12.60 -4.29
CA PHE A 62 -9.63 11.88 -4.17
C PHE A 62 -8.50 12.87 -4.41
N TYR A 63 -7.46 12.85 -3.56
CA TYR A 63 -6.35 13.81 -3.62
C TYR A 63 -6.80 15.29 -3.67
N GLY A 64 -7.91 15.62 -3.01
CA GLY A 64 -8.49 16.97 -3.02
C GLY A 64 -9.29 17.32 -4.28
N ILE A 65 -9.32 16.46 -5.30
CA ILE A 65 -9.97 16.69 -6.59
C ILE A 65 -11.33 15.99 -6.63
N LYS A 66 -12.36 16.72 -7.09
CA LYS A 66 -13.73 16.19 -7.25
C LYS A 66 -13.81 15.28 -8.48
N THR A 67 -14.42 14.11 -8.31
CA THR A 67 -14.55 13.11 -9.36
C THR A 67 -16.00 12.69 -9.61
N LYS A 68 -16.23 12.05 -10.76
CA LYS A 68 -17.48 11.38 -11.11
C LYS A 68 -17.21 9.88 -11.24
N LYS A 69 -18.06 9.04 -10.67
CA LYS A 69 -17.97 7.58 -10.83
C LYS A 69 -18.49 7.21 -12.23
N GLY A 70 -17.76 6.33 -12.91
CA GLY A 70 -18.13 5.73 -14.19
C GLY A 70 -17.96 4.22 -14.13
N PHE A 71 -18.57 3.53 -15.10
CA PHE A 71 -18.33 2.12 -15.31
C PHE A 71 -18.41 1.80 -16.80
N THR A 72 -17.68 0.77 -17.21
CA THR A 72 -17.70 0.20 -18.57
C THR A 72 -18.01 -1.28 -18.45
N ARG A 73 -18.75 -1.81 -19.42
CA ARG A 73 -19.09 -3.22 -19.50
C ARG A 73 -18.67 -3.73 -20.87
N LYS A 74 -17.98 -4.86 -20.91
CA LYS A 74 -17.60 -5.56 -22.13
C LYS A 74 -18.03 -7.02 -22.05
N GLY A 75 -18.62 -7.52 -23.12
CA GLY A 75 -19.16 -8.89 -23.18
C GLY A 75 -20.56 -9.03 -22.57
N TYR A 76 -21.02 -10.27 -22.45
CA TYR A 76 -22.34 -10.65 -21.95
C TYR A 76 -22.25 -11.95 -21.13
N GLY A 77 -23.20 -12.17 -20.22
CA GLY A 77 -23.27 -13.35 -19.37
C GLY A 77 -22.18 -13.41 -18.29
N ASP A 78 -21.83 -14.62 -17.86
CA ASP A 78 -20.94 -14.85 -16.71
C ASP A 78 -19.49 -14.39 -16.93
N LYS A 79 -19.06 -14.27 -18.19
CA LYS A 79 -17.73 -13.78 -18.58
C LYS A 79 -17.73 -12.27 -18.89
N MET A 80 -18.72 -11.52 -18.39
CA MET A 80 -18.74 -10.07 -18.56
C MET A 80 -17.58 -9.41 -17.81
N THR A 81 -16.87 -8.50 -18.48
CA THR A 81 -15.85 -7.66 -17.84
C THR A 81 -16.45 -6.33 -17.43
N LEU A 82 -16.40 -6.01 -16.14
CA LEU A 82 -16.85 -4.74 -15.57
C LEU A 82 -15.64 -3.94 -15.11
N GLU A 83 -15.48 -2.72 -15.62
CA GLU A 83 -14.45 -1.80 -15.12
C GLU A 83 -15.14 -0.67 -14.36
N LEU A 84 -14.81 -0.54 -13.08
CA LEU A 84 -15.28 0.50 -12.19
C LEU A 84 -14.18 1.55 -12.03
N PHE A 85 -14.49 2.79 -12.36
CA PHE A 85 -13.50 3.86 -12.36
C PHE A 85 -14.11 5.20 -11.95
N TYR A 86 -13.22 6.17 -11.76
CA TYR A 86 -13.57 7.55 -11.50
C TYR A 86 -12.88 8.46 -12.51
N VAL A 87 -13.61 9.47 -12.96
CA VAL A 87 -13.13 10.48 -13.92
C VAL A 87 -13.10 11.85 -13.26
N LEU A 88 -12.26 12.75 -13.77
CA LEU A 88 -12.27 14.14 -13.34
C LEU A 88 -13.62 14.80 -13.63
N LYS A 89 -14.11 15.63 -12.69
CA LYS A 89 -15.35 16.39 -12.92
C LYS A 89 -15.13 17.53 -13.93
N LYS A 90 -13.93 18.13 -13.95
CA LYS A 90 -13.52 19.13 -14.94
C LYS A 90 -13.07 18.39 -16.20
N ARG A 91 -13.77 18.60 -17.32
CA ARG A 91 -13.48 17.90 -18.58
C ARG A 91 -12.30 18.52 -19.32
N ASP A 92 -12.13 19.84 -19.21
CA ASP A 92 -11.11 20.59 -19.97
C ASP A 92 -9.69 20.51 -19.37
N GLU A 93 -9.48 19.66 -18.36
CA GLU A 93 -8.18 19.51 -17.73
C GLU A 93 -7.23 18.77 -18.68
N LYS A 94 -6.24 19.52 -19.19
CA LYS A 94 -5.14 18.96 -19.98
C LYS A 94 -4.21 18.15 -19.08
N PHE A 95 -3.62 17.11 -19.65
CA PHE A 95 -2.54 16.40 -18.98
C PHE A 95 -1.32 17.32 -18.89
N THR A 96 -0.88 17.63 -17.67
CA THR A 96 0.22 18.57 -17.39
C THR A 96 1.55 17.85 -17.09
N GLY A 97 1.55 16.52 -16.98
CA GLY A 97 2.74 15.74 -16.64
C GLY A 97 3.46 15.17 -17.86
N PHE A 98 4.57 14.48 -17.60
CA PHE A 98 5.14 13.52 -18.55
C PHE A 98 4.94 12.11 -18.02
N ALA A 99 4.20 11.30 -18.78
CA ALA A 99 4.00 9.88 -18.53
C ALA A 99 3.90 9.16 -19.87
N ARG A 100 4.45 7.95 -19.95
CA ARG A 100 4.37 7.10 -21.14
C ARG A 100 2.91 6.75 -21.49
N ASP A 101 2.16 6.44 -20.44
CA ASP A 101 0.85 5.84 -20.51
C ASP A 101 -0.18 6.77 -19.86
N ILE A 102 -1.04 7.36 -20.69
CA ILE A 102 -2.17 8.19 -20.27
C ILE A 102 -3.45 7.38 -20.40
N PHE A 103 -4.16 7.24 -19.29
CA PHE A 103 -5.43 6.55 -19.15
C PHE A 103 -6.58 7.55 -19.09
N TRP A 104 -7.51 7.42 -20.04
CA TRP A 104 -8.65 8.31 -20.16
C TRP A 104 -9.88 7.55 -20.63
N TYR A 105 -11.04 8.11 -20.34
CA TYR A 105 -12.33 7.57 -20.76
C TYR A 105 -12.78 8.25 -22.06
N ASP A 106 -12.97 7.47 -23.10
CA ASP A 106 -13.46 7.91 -24.41
C ASP A 106 -14.99 7.90 -24.40
N TYR A 107 -15.61 9.08 -24.59
CA TYR A 107 -17.07 9.20 -24.57
C TYR A 107 -17.73 8.60 -25.81
N LYS A 108 -17.03 8.57 -26.95
CA LYS A 108 -17.58 8.06 -28.21
C LYS A 108 -17.60 6.54 -28.21
N ARG A 109 -16.54 5.93 -27.67
CA ARG A 109 -16.39 4.46 -27.61
C ARG A 109 -16.89 3.86 -26.30
N ALA A 110 -17.17 4.70 -25.31
CA ALA A 110 -17.57 4.29 -23.97
C ALA A 110 -16.62 3.26 -23.35
N GLU A 111 -15.30 3.46 -23.50
CA GLU A 111 -14.25 2.58 -22.99
C GLU A 111 -13.08 3.36 -22.40
N ILE A 112 -12.30 2.71 -21.53
CA ILE A 112 -11.02 3.24 -21.06
C ILE A 112 -9.97 2.98 -22.15
N ARG A 113 -9.25 4.04 -22.52
CA ARG A 113 -8.15 3.97 -23.48
C ARG A 113 -6.84 4.35 -22.83
N LYS A 114 -5.78 3.74 -23.35
CA LYS A 114 -4.39 3.99 -23.01
C LYS A 114 -3.72 4.60 -24.23
N THR A 115 -3.18 5.82 -24.11
CA THR A 115 -2.48 6.53 -25.19
C THR A 115 -1.29 7.32 -24.63
N THR A 116 -0.35 7.70 -25.49
CA THR A 116 0.77 8.58 -25.10
C THR A 116 0.37 10.06 -25.12
N THR A 117 -0.55 10.43 -26.02
CA THR A 117 -1.09 11.78 -26.12
C THR A 117 -2.60 11.77 -25.85
N PHE A 118 -3.09 12.85 -25.24
CA PHE A 118 -4.50 12.97 -24.85
C PHE A 118 -5.11 14.27 -25.38
N ASP A 119 -6.28 14.16 -26.00
CA ASP A 119 -7.10 15.28 -26.45
C ASP A 119 -8.31 15.45 -25.52
N PRO A 120 -8.40 16.56 -24.76
CA PRO A 120 -9.52 16.85 -23.86
C PRO A 120 -10.90 16.88 -24.55
N LYS A 121 -10.95 17.12 -25.86
CA LYS A 121 -12.23 17.15 -26.60
C LYS A 121 -12.86 15.77 -26.73
N LYS A 122 -12.05 14.71 -26.76
CA LYS A 122 -12.49 13.34 -27.04
C LYS A 122 -12.93 12.58 -25.79
N GLY A 123 -12.52 13.03 -24.61
CA GLY A 123 -12.73 12.26 -23.40
C GLY A 123 -12.33 12.98 -22.13
N VAL A 124 -12.13 12.21 -21.06
CA VAL A 124 -11.75 12.75 -19.75
C VAL A 124 -10.73 11.86 -19.06
N LEU A 125 -9.78 12.48 -18.35
CA LEU A 125 -8.75 11.74 -17.63
C LEU A 125 -9.32 10.94 -16.44
N LEU A 126 -8.77 9.75 -16.22
CA LEU A 126 -9.10 8.94 -15.06
C LEU A 126 -8.47 9.52 -13.78
N HIS A 127 -9.21 9.53 -12.70
CA HIS A 127 -8.71 9.98 -11.41
C HIS A 127 -9.49 9.34 -10.26
N GLY A 128 -8.79 8.66 -9.36
CA GLY A 128 -9.35 7.93 -8.24
C GLY A 128 -9.15 6.41 -8.36
N PRO A 129 -9.80 5.62 -7.51
CA PRO A 129 -9.63 4.18 -7.48
C PRO A 129 -10.17 3.52 -8.74
N TYR A 130 -9.54 2.42 -9.14
CA TYR A 130 -9.87 1.62 -10.30
C TYR A 130 -10.01 0.16 -9.87
N LYS A 131 -11.01 -0.51 -10.42
CA LYS A 131 -11.26 -1.93 -10.20
C LYS A 131 -11.77 -2.56 -11.50
N LYS A 132 -11.10 -3.59 -11.98
CA LYS A 132 -11.51 -4.43 -13.10
C LYS A 132 -11.97 -5.77 -12.58
N MET A 133 -13.14 -6.22 -13.01
CA MET A 133 -13.76 -7.47 -12.59
C MET A 133 -14.18 -8.29 -13.80
N LEU A 134 -14.12 -9.60 -13.68
CA LEU A 134 -14.70 -10.57 -14.60
C LEU A 134 -15.78 -11.33 -13.82
N GLY A 135 -17.05 -11.02 -14.10
CA GLY A 135 -18.15 -11.38 -13.20
C GLY A 135 -17.89 -10.80 -11.81
N ASP A 136 -17.76 -11.67 -10.81
CA ASP A 136 -17.48 -11.33 -9.41
C ASP A 136 -15.99 -11.35 -9.05
N ILE A 137 -15.14 -11.88 -9.94
CA ILE A 137 -13.71 -12.05 -9.68
C ILE A 137 -12.98 -10.75 -10.00
N VAL A 138 -12.15 -10.27 -9.08
CA VAL A 138 -11.32 -9.08 -9.29
C VAL A 138 -10.07 -9.48 -10.09
N LEU A 139 -9.78 -8.74 -11.16
CA LEU A 139 -8.59 -8.98 -12.00
C LEU A 139 -7.51 -7.92 -11.79
N GLU A 140 -7.88 -6.66 -11.62
CA GLU A 140 -6.93 -5.56 -11.43
C GLU A 140 -7.51 -4.51 -10.50
N GLU A 141 -6.70 -4.06 -9.54
CA GLU A 141 -7.03 -2.95 -8.67
C GLU A 141 -5.90 -1.94 -8.64
N GLY A 142 -6.27 -0.66 -8.58
CA GLY A 142 -5.29 0.40 -8.53
C GLY A 142 -5.90 1.76 -8.30
N ILE A 143 -5.07 2.78 -8.47
CA ILE A 143 -5.49 4.17 -8.37
C ILE A 143 -4.93 4.93 -9.57
N PHE A 144 -5.78 5.71 -10.22
CA PHE A 144 -5.36 6.67 -11.22
C PHE A 144 -5.21 8.06 -10.60
N TYR A 145 -4.22 8.81 -11.05
CA TYR A 145 -4.03 10.21 -10.73
C TYR A 145 -3.86 11.01 -12.02
N LYS A 146 -4.88 11.81 -12.37
CA LYS A 146 -4.87 12.69 -13.55
C LYS A 146 -4.44 11.95 -14.84
N GLY A 147 -4.97 10.75 -15.03
CA GLY A 147 -4.70 9.89 -16.18
C GLY A 147 -3.44 9.04 -16.06
N THR A 148 -2.76 8.97 -14.93
CA THR A 148 -1.56 8.13 -14.76
C THR A 148 -1.74 7.09 -13.67
N LYS A 149 -1.06 5.94 -13.76
CA LYS A 149 -1.04 4.95 -12.67
C LYS A 149 -0.40 5.58 -11.43
N HIS A 150 -1.03 5.40 -10.28
CA HIS A 150 -0.55 5.93 -9.01
C HIS A 150 -0.85 4.96 -7.85
N GLY A 151 -0.07 5.07 -6.78
CA GLY A 151 -0.20 4.23 -5.61
C GLY A 151 0.10 2.77 -5.91
N ARG A 152 -0.50 1.87 -5.14
CA ARG A 152 -0.35 0.42 -5.31
C ARG A 152 -1.27 -0.08 -6.43
N TRP A 153 -0.72 -0.90 -7.30
CA TRP A 153 -1.40 -1.63 -8.35
C TRP A 153 -1.22 -3.13 -8.10
N MET A 154 -2.31 -3.87 -8.21
CA MET A 154 -2.37 -5.31 -7.98
C MET A 154 -3.06 -5.95 -9.17
N THR A 155 -2.49 -7.04 -9.67
CA THR A 155 -3.18 -7.93 -10.61
C THR A 155 -3.39 -9.28 -9.98
N TYR A 156 -4.53 -9.88 -10.28
CA TYR A 156 -4.99 -11.13 -9.69
C TYR A 156 -5.28 -12.14 -10.80
N ASN A 157 -5.07 -13.41 -10.49
CA ASN A 157 -5.55 -14.51 -11.32
C ASN A 157 -7.07 -14.71 -11.13
N VAL A 158 -7.67 -15.54 -11.97
CA VAL A 158 -9.07 -15.99 -11.86
C VAL A 158 -9.35 -16.67 -10.51
N GLN A 159 -8.33 -17.20 -9.86
CA GLN A 159 -8.39 -17.82 -8.52
C GLN A 159 -8.19 -16.82 -7.36
N ASP A 160 -8.25 -15.51 -7.64
CA ASP A 160 -8.02 -14.42 -6.66
C ASP A 160 -6.60 -14.39 -6.04
N LEU A 161 -5.65 -15.12 -6.65
CA LEU A 161 -4.24 -15.09 -6.24
C LEU A 161 -3.53 -13.88 -6.85
N VAL A 162 -2.75 -13.17 -6.04
CA VAL A 162 -1.93 -12.03 -6.49
C VAL A 162 -0.86 -12.53 -7.46
N GLN A 163 -0.90 -12.05 -8.69
CA GLN A 163 0.13 -12.31 -9.70
C GLN A 163 1.22 -11.24 -9.71
N ASN A 164 0.82 -9.98 -9.59
CA ASN A 164 1.76 -8.86 -9.67
C ASN A 164 1.37 -7.78 -8.66
N LYS A 165 2.38 -7.13 -8.09
CA LYS A 165 2.24 -6.02 -7.14
C LYS A 165 3.29 -4.97 -7.43
N SER A 166 2.83 -3.85 -7.97
CA SER A 166 3.69 -2.72 -8.29
C SER A 166 3.22 -1.45 -7.58
N LYS A 167 4.13 -0.50 -7.37
CA LYS A 167 3.81 0.82 -6.84
C LYS A 167 4.20 1.87 -7.88
N TYR A 168 3.32 2.82 -8.13
CA TYR A 168 3.52 3.88 -9.11
C TYR A 168 3.39 5.26 -8.49
N TYR A 169 4.19 6.20 -8.97
CA TYR A 169 4.09 7.62 -8.68
C TYR A 169 3.92 8.40 -9.98
N LYS A 170 2.72 8.97 -10.19
CA LYS A 170 2.39 9.78 -11.37
C LYS A 170 2.73 9.12 -12.72
N GLY A 171 2.55 7.80 -12.82
CA GLY A 171 2.80 7.01 -14.03
C GLY A 171 4.12 6.26 -14.08
N TRP A 172 5.06 6.58 -13.19
CA TRP A 172 6.37 5.93 -13.11
C TRP A 172 6.44 4.93 -11.96
N PRO A 173 7.14 3.80 -12.07
CA PRO A 173 7.42 2.93 -10.93
C PRO A 173 8.00 3.76 -9.78
N LYS A 174 7.54 3.52 -8.55
CA LYS A 174 7.93 4.33 -7.38
C LYS A 174 9.45 4.37 -7.19
N GLU A 175 10.13 3.27 -7.49
CA GLU A 175 11.57 3.11 -7.32
C GLU A 175 12.37 3.65 -8.52
N SER A 176 11.72 4.33 -9.47
CA SER A 176 12.41 4.91 -10.64
C SER A 176 13.31 6.07 -10.22
N TYR A 177 14.50 6.14 -10.82
CA TYR A 177 15.36 7.31 -10.70
C TYR A 177 14.87 8.39 -11.65
N VAL A 178 14.63 9.59 -11.12
CA VAL A 178 14.11 10.74 -11.88
C VAL A 178 15.03 11.93 -11.66
N THR A 179 15.62 12.43 -12.75
CA THR A 179 16.43 13.65 -12.76
C THR A 179 15.61 14.79 -13.35
N TYR A 180 15.74 15.99 -12.80
CA TYR A 180 15.05 17.20 -13.27
C TYR A 180 16.07 18.20 -13.83
N TYR A 181 15.64 19.02 -14.79
CA TYR A 181 16.46 20.16 -15.26
C TYR A 181 16.58 21.23 -14.19
N ASP A 182 15.50 21.48 -13.46
CA ASP A 182 15.47 22.41 -12.32
C ASP A 182 15.53 21.60 -11.02
N PRO A 183 16.69 21.58 -10.32
CA PRO A 183 16.82 20.81 -9.08
C PRO A 183 15.85 21.28 -7.99
N ASN A 184 15.53 22.59 -8.00
CA ASN A 184 14.73 23.26 -6.99
C ASN A 184 13.22 23.15 -7.26
N GLU A 185 12.78 23.44 -8.50
CA GLU A 185 11.35 23.51 -8.81
C GLU A 185 10.75 22.16 -9.21
N ARG A 186 11.58 21.23 -9.71
CA ARG A 186 11.17 19.87 -10.16
C ARG A 186 9.97 19.88 -11.12
N LYS A 187 9.91 20.89 -11.99
CA LYS A 187 8.85 21.06 -13.00
C LYS A 187 9.21 20.34 -14.30
N HIS A 188 10.46 20.46 -14.75
CA HIS A 188 10.94 19.90 -16.00
C HIS A 188 11.72 18.60 -15.74
N LEU A 189 11.17 17.49 -16.21
CA LEU A 189 11.81 16.18 -16.15
C LEU A 189 12.94 16.13 -17.18
N LYS A 190 14.12 15.69 -16.77
CA LYS A 190 15.31 15.51 -17.64
C LYS A 190 15.46 14.04 -18.03
N GLU A 191 15.52 13.17 -17.04
CA GLU A 191 15.78 11.74 -17.26
C GLU A 191 14.90 10.90 -16.35
N VAL A 192 14.46 9.75 -16.85
CA VAL A 192 13.78 8.73 -16.04
C VAL A 192 14.34 7.36 -16.36
N THR A 193 14.83 6.68 -15.31
CA THR A 193 15.21 5.27 -15.35
C THR A 193 14.23 4.46 -14.52
N PRO A 194 13.30 3.71 -15.16
CA PRO A 194 12.39 2.81 -14.46
C PRO A 194 13.15 1.70 -13.74
N VAL A 195 12.77 1.43 -12.49
CA VAL A 195 13.24 0.27 -11.72
C VAL A 195 12.01 -0.48 -11.25
N GLU A 196 11.91 -1.75 -11.62
CA GLU A 196 10.85 -2.65 -11.19
C GLU A 196 11.50 -3.90 -10.56
N TYR A 197 11.06 -4.28 -9.36
CA TYR A 197 11.57 -5.44 -8.62
C TYR A 197 13.09 -5.41 -8.38
N ASP A 198 13.64 -4.24 -8.07
CA ASP A 198 15.07 -4.00 -7.84
C ASP A 198 15.99 -4.27 -9.04
N GLU A 199 15.42 -4.65 -10.17
CA GLU A 199 16.11 -4.78 -11.44
C GLU A 199 15.92 -3.51 -12.27
N LYS A 200 17.01 -3.03 -12.89
CA LYS A 200 16.97 -1.93 -13.87
C LYS A 200 16.43 -2.45 -15.19
N ASN A 201 15.19 -2.92 -15.17
CA ASN A 201 14.49 -3.43 -16.33
C ASN A 201 13.61 -2.30 -16.89
N GLY A 202 14.03 -1.72 -18.01
CA GLY A 202 13.21 -0.76 -18.73
C GLY A 202 13.98 0.08 -19.73
N TYR A 203 13.22 0.77 -20.57
CA TYR A 203 13.74 1.78 -21.47
C TYR A 203 14.20 3.01 -20.71
N TYR A 204 15.33 3.57 -21.11
CA TYR A 204 15.82 4.84 -20.59
C TYR A 204 15.13 5.99 -21.33
N TYR A 205 14.59 6.96 -20.58
CA TYR A 205 13.94 8.12 -21.16
C TYR A 205 14.76 9.37 -20.89
N MET A 206 15.25 9.99 -21.96
CA MET A 206 15.80 11.33 -21.91
C MET A 206 14.81 12.30 -22.53
N LEU A 207 14.40 13.27 -21.74
CA LEU A 207 13.42 14.28 -22.09
C LEU A 207 14.15 15.56 -22.40
N PHE A 208 13.98 16.06 -23.62
CA PHE A 208 14.48 17.37 -24.00
C PHE A 208 13.50 18.46 -23.53
N GLU A 209 13.99 19.69 -23.41
CA GLU A 209 13.17 20.87 -23.07
C GLU A 209 12.00 21.07 -24.05
N ASP A 210 12.19 20.67 -25.31
CA ASP A 210 11.17 20.66 -26.38
C ASP A 210 10.05 19.62 -26.19
N ARG A 211 10.02 18.93 -25.04
CA ARG A 211 9.08 17.84 -24.70
C ARG A 211 9.18 16.61 -25.62
N ARG A 212 10.21 16.53 -26.44
CA ARG A 212 10.57 15.32 -27.18
C ARG A 212 11.27 14.35 -26.23
N ALA A 213 10.96 13.07 -26.35
CA ALA A 213 11.62 12.03 -25.58
C ALA A 213 12.46 11.16 -26.52
N ALA A 214 13.74 11.02 -26.21
CA ALA A 214 14.57 9.95 -26.75
C ALA A 214 14.41 8.72 -25.86
N VAL A 215 14.26 7.55 -26.49
CA VAL A 215 14.15 6.25 -25.84
C VAL A 215 15.38 5.45 -26.23
N GLN A 216 16.11 4.95 -25.23
CA GLN A 216 17.25 4.06 -25.41
C GLN A 216 16.96 2.71 -24.77
#